data_AF-A0A389M2Q1-F1
#
_entry.id   AF-A0A389M2Q1-F1
#
_cell.length_a   1.000
_cell.length_b   1.000
_cell.length_c   1.000
_cell.angle_alpha   90.00
_cell.angle_beta   90.00
_cell.angle_gamma   90.00
#
_symmetry.space_group_name_H-M   'P 1'
#
loop_
_entity.id
_entity.type
_entity.pdbx_description
1 polymer ?
#
loop_
_entity_poly.entity_id
_entity_poly.type
_entity_poly.pdbx_seq_one_letter_code
_entity_poly.pdbx_strand_id
1 'polypeptide(L)'
;MGEIRARIEQQIELNTLASEEGLTTNYGLNVGKTILKYSNPNDVWIKAKAHAAAGSDARMGGSVLPVMTICGSGNQGITACVPLVVYAQAHNIEHEQLIKAVALSNLVAIHIKHHMGRLSAFCGVMTAGMGVSAGLTFLSNGTLQEIEETVQNIIGDISGVFCDGAKPTCATKIASSIDAAFQAHYLVKDNNMINSDMGIISAHNVEQTIRNIGKIGGEAMNNTDQAICDIMAKRI
;
A
#
# COMPACT_ATOMS: atom_id res chain seq x y z
N MET A 1 15.38 1.55 20.01
CA MET A 1 15.26 2.17 18.67
C MET A 1 16.26 1.60 17.66
N GLY A 2 17.51 1.25 18.03
CA GLY A 2 18.53 0.79 17.07
C GLY A 2 18.16 -0.41 16.19
N GLU A 3 17.57 -1.47 16.75
CA GLU A 3 17.20 -2.66 15.97
C GLU A 3 16.06 -2.41 14.98
N ILE A 4 14.99 -1.72 15.41
CA ILE A 4 13.87 -1.36 14.55
C ILE A 4 14.34 -0.46 13.41
N ARG A 5 15.18 0.55 13.72
CA ARG A 5 15.76 1.44 12.72
C ARG A 5 16.49 0.67 11.63
N ALA A 6 17.40 -0.23 12.00
CA ALA A 6 18.15 -1.04 11.04
C ALA A 6 17.24 -1.89 10.13
N ARG A 7 16.11 -2.40 10.64
CA ARG A 7 15.13 -3.14 9.84
C ARG A 7 14.39 -2.25 8.84
N ILE A 8 14.03 -1.03 9.23
CA ILE A 8 13.38 -0.07 8.34
C ILE A 8 14.36 0.43 7.27
N GLU A 9 15.61 0.70 7.64
CA GLU A 9 16.66 1.06 6.68
C GLU A 9 16.88 -0.07 5.66
N GLN A 10 16.95 -1.32 6.12
CA GLN A 10 17.03 -2.49 5.24
C GLN A 10 15.79 -2.61 4.33
N GLN A 11 14.58 -2.32 4.83
CA GLN A 11 13.38 -2.31 4.00
C GLN A 11 13.47 -1.26 2.90
N ILE A 12 13.90 -0.05 3.24
CA ILE A 12 14.08 1.06 2.28
C ILE A 12 15.07 0.65 1.20
N GLU A 13 16.23 0.14 1.60
CA GLU A 13 17.28 -0.28 0.65
C GLU A 13 16.77 -1.37 -0.30
N LEU A 14 16.33 -2.51 0.22
CA LEU A 14 15.97 -3.68 -0.59
C LEU A 14 14.80 -3.40 -1.52
N ASN A 15 13.77 -2.70 -1.02
CA ASN A 15 12.58 -2.44 -1.83
C ASN A 15 12.81 -1.32 -2.86
N THR A 16 13.72 -0.37 -2.58
CA THR A 16 14.15 0.63 -3.58
C THR A 16 14.93 -0.04 -4.71
N LEU A 17 15.87 -0.94 -4.39
CA LEU A 17 16.62 -1.70 -5.41
C LEU A 17 15.70 -2.52 -6.32
N ALA A 18 14.70 -3.21 -5.74
CA ALA A 18 13.72 -3.94 -6.54
C ALA A 18 12.87 -3.02 -7.44
N SER A 19 12.54 -1.81 -6.96
CA SER A 19 11.84 -0.79 -7.75
C SER A 19 12.66 -0.32 -8.95
N GLU A 20 13.94 0.00 -8.73
CA GLU A 20 14.87 0.45 -9.77
C GLU A 20 15.10 -0.65 -10.82
N GLU A 21 15.25 -1.90 -10.39
CA GLU A 21 15.37 -3.05 -11.30
C GLU A 21 14.12 -3.21 -12.17
N GLY A 22 12.92 -3.07 -11.59
CA GLY A 22 11.65 -3.12 -12.32
C GLY A 22 11.46 -2.00 -13.33
N LEU A 23 12.10 -0.84 -13.13
CA LEU A 23 12.08 0.28 -14.08
C LEU A 23 13.12 0.13 -15.19
N THR A 24 14.23 -0.56 -14.93
CA THR A 24 15.33 -0.72 -15.90
C THR A 24 15.15 -1.98 -16.77
N THR A 25 14.69 -3.08 -16.21
CA THR A 25 14.51 -4.37 -16.91
C THR A 25 13.04 -4.72 -17.11
N ASN A 26 12.69 -5.48 -18.15
CA ASN A 26 11.29 -5.81 -18.43
C ASN A 26 10.85 -7.02 -17.61
N TYR A 27 9.82 -6.85 -16.78
CA TYR A 27 9.24 -7.89 -15.95
C TYR A 27 7.71 -7.83 -15.97
N GLY A 28 7.08 -8.98 -15.71
CA GLY A 28 5.64 -9.06 -15.49
C GLY A 28 4.84 -8.36 -16.59
N LEU A 29 4.10 -7.32 -16.21
CA LEU A 29 3.28 -6.52 -17.13
C LEU A 29 3.90 -5.16 -17.46
N ASN A 30 5.07 -4.83 -16.91
CA ASN A 30 5.72 -3.52 -17.03
C ASN A 30 4.76 -2.36 -16.66
N VAL A 31 3.95 -2.54 -15.61
CA VAL A 31 2.97 -1.56 -15.13
C VAL A 31 3.66 -0.25 -14.79
N GLY A 32 4.75 -0.31 -14.01
CA GLY A 32 5.48 0.89 -13.61
C GLY A 32 6.00 1.70 -14.80
N LYS A 33 6.65 1.02 -15.77
CA LYS A 33 7.13 1.65 -17.01
C LYS A 33 6.00 2.22 -17.86
N THR A 34 4.89 1.51 -17.94
CA THR A 34 3.71 1.93 -18.70
C THR A 34 3.11 3.21 -18.11
N ILE A 35 3.00 3.30 -16.78
CA ILE A 35 2.52 4.51 -16.10
C ILE A 35 3.43 5.71 -16.43
N LEU A 36 4.76 5.56 -16.30
CA LEU A 36 5.70 6.65 -16.63
C LEU A 36 5.66 7.05 -18.10
N LYS A 37 5.43 6.10 -19.01
CA LYS A 37 5.37 6.36 -20.45
C LYS A 37 4.15 7.19 -20.87
N TYR A 38 3.00 6.96 -20.24
CA TYR A 38 1.72 7.56 -20.66
C TYR A 38 1.15 8.60 -19.68
N SER A 39 1.89 8.95 -18.64
CA SER A 39 1.52 10.00 -17.67
C SER A 39 2.62 11.06 -17.60
N ASN A 40 2.47 12.09 -16.76
CA ASN A 40 3.56 13.04 -16.49
C ASN A 40 4.60 12.36 -15.57
N PRO A 41 5.80 11.99 -16.07
CA PRO A 41 6.78 11.26 -15.27
C PRO A 41 7.46 12.13 -14.21
N ASN A 42 7.23 13.45 -14.22
CA ASN A 42 7.80 14.37 -13.23
C ASN A 42 6.90 14.57 -12.00
N ASP A 43 5.64 14.17 -12.09
CA ASP A 43 4.69 14.26 -10.98
C ASP A 43 5.04 13.21 -9.91
N VAL A 44 5.19 13.65 -8.65
CA VAL A 44 5.55 12.80 -7.51
C VAL A 44 4.53 11.69 -7.27
N TRP A 45 3.23 11.96 -7.47
CA TRP A 45 2.17 10.98 -7.34
C TRP A 45 2.34 9.88 -8.40
N ILE A 46 2.56 10.28 -9.66
CA ILE A 46 2.81 9.36 -10.77
C ILE A 46 4.07 8.54 -10.54
N LYS A 47 5.17 9.18 -10.12
CA LYS A 47 6.41 8.47 -9.78
C LYS A 47 6.20 7.46 -8.67
N ALA A 48 5.55 7.85 -7.57
CA ALA A 48 5.37 6.99 -6.41
C ALA A 48 4.61 5.70 -6.78
N LYS A 49 3.50 5.81 -7.52
CA LYS A 49 2.76 4.62 -7.97
C LYS A 49 3.52 3.80 -9.01
N ALA A 50 4.23 4.45 -9.93
CA ALA A 50 5.02 3.76 -10.94
C ALA A 50 6.18 2.96 -10.33
N HIS A 51 6.92 3.56 -9.39
CA HIS A 51 8.03 2.92 -8.70
C HIS A 51 7.57 1.73 -7.86
N ALA A 52 6.47 1.86 -7.10
CA ALA A 52 5.93 0.75 -6.33
C ALA A 52 5.42 -0.39 -7.23
N ALA A 53 4.73 -0.05 -8.34
CA ALA A 53 4.29 -1.04 -9.32
C ALA A 53 5.48 -1.75 -9.98
N ALA A 54 6.54 -1.02 -10.34
CA ALA A 54 7.76 -1.57 -10.93
C ALA A 54 8.46 -2.56 -9.98
N GLY A 55 8.54 -2.25 -8.69
CA GLY A 55 9.09 -3.18 -7.70
C GLY A 55 8.31 -4.49 -7.64
N SER A 56 6.98 -4.41 -7.78
CA SER A 56 6.14 -5.60 -7.88
C SER A 56 6.28 -6.32 -9.21
N ASP A 57 6.42 -5.61 -10.33
CA ASP A 57 6.74 -6.22 -11.63
C ASP A 57 8.03 -7.03 -11.52
N ALA A 58 9.12 -6.46 -10.98
CA ALA A 58 10.39 -7.17 -10.77
C ALA A 58 10.19 -8.42 -9.90
N ARG A 59 9.55 -8.25 -8.74
CA ARG A 59 9.31 -9.36 -7.80
C ARG A 59 8.47 -10.47 -8.43
N MET A 60 7.35 -10.11 -9.03
CA MET A 60 6.40 -11.08 -9.58
C MET A 60 6.85 -11.66 -10.93
N GLY A 61 7.74 -10.95 -11.62
CA GLY A 61 8.39 -11.39 -12.85
C GLY A 61 9.63 -12.26 -12.61
N GLY A 62 9.97 -12.58 -11.36
CA GLY A 62 11.03 -13.54 -11.04
C GLY A 62 12.43 -12.94 -10.89
N SER A 63 12.54 -11.65 -10.56
CA SER A 63 13.81 -11.06 -10.14
C SER A 63 14.47 -11.87 -9.00
N VAL A 64 15.80 -11.94 -9.04
CA VAL A 64 16.64 -12.54 -7.99
C VAL A 64 16.89 -11.60 -6.81
N LEU A 65 16.56 -10.31 -6.93
CA LEU A 65 16.76 -9.35 -5.87
C LEU A 65 15.84 -9.65 -4.67
N PRO A 66 16.37 -9.59 -3.44
CA PRO A 66 15.55 -9.77 -2.25
C PRO A 66 14.63 -8.56 -2.05
N VAL A 67 13.46 -8.82 -1.48
CA VAL A 67 12.51 -7.79 -1.06
C VAL A 67 12.19 -7.98 0.42
N MET A 68 12.13 -6.88 1.17
CA MET A 68 11.74 -6.93 2.56
C MET A 68 10.22 -6.99 2.65
N THR A 69 9.71 -7.99 3.38
CA THR A 69 8.27 -8.24 3.50
C THR A 69 7.67 -7.50 4.68
N ILE A 70 6.37 -7.21 4.59
CA ILE A 70 5.53 -6.92 5.75
C ILE A 70 4.31 -7.84 5.70
N CYS A 71 3.79 -8.22 6.88
CA CYS A 71 2.63 -9.12 6.97
C CYS A 71 2.77 -10.41 6.11
N GLY A 72 4.00 -10.92 5.96
CA GLY A 72 4.31 -12.10 5.15
C GLY A 72 4.34 -11.89 3.63
N SER A 73 4.27 -10.65 3.13
CA SER A 73 4.24 -10.36 1.68
C SER A 73 5.28 -9.32 1.25
N GLY A 74 6.07 -9.66 0.23
CA GLY A 74 7.02 -8.74 -0.40
C GLY A 74 6.31 -7.60 -1.15
N ASN A 75 5.19 -7.88 -1.81
CA ASN A 75 4.38 -6.86 -2.48
C ASN A 75 3.82 -5.84 -1.48
N GLN A 76 3.40 -6.28 -0.30
CA GLN A 76 3.01 -5.34 0.76
C GLN A 76 4.21 -4.52 1.24
N GLY A 77 5.39 -5.13 1.38
CA GLY A 77 6.59 -4.43 1.82
C GLY A 77 7.07 -3.35 0.84
N ILE A 78 7.01 -3.63 -0.46
CA ILE A 78 7.25 -2.65 -1.53
C ILE A 78 6.23 -1.52 -1.44
N THR A 79 4.94 -1.88 -1.36
CA THR A 79 3.82 -0.91 -1.32
C THR A 79 3.95 0.02 -0.12
N ALA A 80 4.20 -0.50 1.07
CA ALA A 80 4.29 0.27 2.31
C ALA A 80 5.49 1.21 2.41
N CYS A 81 6.48 1.07 1.51
CA CYS A 81 7.79 1.71 1.63
C CYS A 81 8.14 2.61 0.44
N VAL A 82 8.19 2.05 -0.77
CA VAL A 82 8.72 2.71 -1.96
C VAL A 82 8.04 4.05 -2.28
N PRO A 83 6.70 4.19 -2.20
CA PRO A 83 6.03 5.47 -2.43
C PRO A 83 6.52 6.59 -1.49
N LEU A 84 6.80 6.25 -0.22
CA LEU A 84 7.27 7.22 0.78
C LEU A 84 8.71 7.63 0.52
N VAL A 85 9.56 6.70 0.05
CA VAL A 85 10.93 7.01 -0.39
C VAL A 85 10.89 8.02 -1.54
N VAL A 86 10.07 7.76 -2.57
CA VAL A 86 9.89 8.68 -3.71
C VAL A 86 9.37 10.04 -3.26
N TYR A 87 8.37 10.06 -2.38
CA TYR A 87 7.80 11.30 -1.85
C TYR A 87 8.84 12.13 -1.06
N ALA A 88 9.59 11.46 -0.18
CA ALA A 88 10.62 12.10 0.63
C ALA A 88 11.74 12.69 -0.22
N GLN A 89 12.21 11.95 -1.24
CA GLN A 89 13.21 12.45 -2.19
C GLN A 89 12.70 13.67 -2.96
N ALA A 90 11.46 13.64 -3.45
CA ALA A 90 10.88 14.75 -4.22
C ALA A 90 10.73 16.04 -3.39
N HIS A 91 10.58 15.92 -2.07
CA HIS A 91 10.38 17.05 -1.15
C HIS A 91 11.61 17.37 -0.29
N ASN A 92 12.76 16.75 -0.54
CA ASN A 92 13.99 16.89 0.25
C ASN A 92 13.75 16.67 1.76
N ILE A 93 12.94 15.66 2.10
CA ILE A 93 12.63 15.31 3.48
C ILE A 93 13.83 14.59 4.10
N GLU A 94 14.15 14.97 5.33
CA GLU A 94 15.22 14.37 6.14
C GLU A 94 15.05 12.85 6.29
N HIS A 95 16.18 12.14 6.21
CA HIS A 95 16.18 10.67 6.25
C HIS A 95 15.53 10.10 7.53
N GLU A 96 15.72 10.78 8.67
CA GLU A 96 15.11 10.38 9.94
C GLU A 96 13.57 10.49 9.91
N GLN A 97 13.00 11.45 9.17
CA GLN A 97 11.55 11.56 8.99
C GLN A 97 11.03 10.47 8.07
N LEU A 98 11.77 10.13 7.01
CA LEU A 98 11.45 9.01 6.13
C LEU A 98 11.39 7.68 6.91
N ILE A 99 12.38 7.40 7.77
CA ILE A 99 12.40 6.19 8.60
C ILE A 99 11.12 6.12 9.47
N LYS A 100 10.75 7.22 10.12
CA LYS A 100 9.53 7.29 10.94
C LYS A 100 8.26 7.08 10.12
N ALA A 101 8.20 7.64 8.92
CA ALA A 101 7.06 7.47 8.02
C ALA A 101 6.90 6.03 7.55
N VAL A 102 7.99 5.36 7.16
CA VAL A 102 7.95 3.95 6.76
C VAL A 102 7.59 3.06 7.95
N ALA A 103 8.10 3.36 9.14
CA ALA A 103 7.71 2.66 10.36
C ALA A 103 6.21 2.82 10.66
N LEU A 104 5.68 4.04 10.57
CA LEU A 104 4.25 4.31 10.74
C LEU A 104 3.40 3.55 9.71
N SER A 105 3.78 3.61 8.44
CA SER A 105 3.12 2.90 7.35
C SER A 105 3.04 1.40 7.61
N ASN A 106 4.15 0.79 8.02
CA ASN A 106 4.18 -0.62 8.40
C ASN A 106 3.26 -0.90 9.59
N LEU A 107 3.29 -0.08 10.64
CA LEU A 107 2.49 -0.29 11.85
C LEU A 107 1.00 -0.20 11.54
N VAL A 108 0.57 0.78 10.74
CA VAL A 108 -0.83 0.93 10.31
C VAL A 108 -1.25 -0.27 9.45
N ALA A 109 -0.42 -0.68 8.48
CA ALA A 109 -0.72 -1.85 7.66
C ALA A 109 -0.84 -3.14 8.49
N ILE A 110 0.07 -3.33 9.46
CA ILE A 110 0.04 -4.46 10.41
C ILE A 110 -1.22 -4.43 11.25
N HIS A 111 -1.58 -3.26 11.80
CA HIS A 111 -2.76 -3.09 12.64
C HIS A 111 -4.04 -3.42 11.90
N ILE A 112 -4.23 -2.88 10.69
CA ILE A 112 -5.40 -3.18 9.86
C ILE A 112 -5.44 -4.67 9.50
N LYS A 113 -4.29 -5.23 9.10
CA LYS A 113 -4.22 -6.64 8.70
C LYS A 113 -4.47 -7.59 9.88
N HIS A 114 -4.11 -7.20 11.11
CA HIS A 114 -4.36 -7.98 12.32
C HIS A 114 -5.86 -8.31 12.47
N HIS A 115 -6.73 -7.35 12.18
CA HIS A 115 -8.18 -7.53 12.26
C HIS A 115 -8.79 -8.41 11.16
N MET A 116 -8.05 -8.72 10.09
CA MET A 116 -8.51 -9.57 8.98
C MET A 116 -8.06 -11.03 9.11
N GLY A 117 -7.23 -11.37 10.09
CA GLY A 117 -6.68 -12.71 10.24
C GLY A 117 -5.57 -13.07 9.24
N ARG A 118 -5.08 -14.32 9.35
CA ARG A 118 -3.91 -14.83 8.59
C ARG A 118 -4.23 -15.10 7.11
N LEU A 119 -5.43 -15.59 6.82
CA LEU A 119 -5.90 -15.93 5.47
C LEU A 119 -7.18 -15.15 5.21
N SER A 120 -7.27 -14.55 4.03
CA SER A 120 -8.41 -13.73 3.62
C SER A 120 -8.32 -13.49 2.12
N ALA A 121 -9.47 -13.48 1.44
CA ALA A 121 -9.57 -13.02 0.06
C ALA A 121 -9.43 -11.50 -0.07
N PHE A 122 -9.25 -10.73 1.02
CA PHE A 122 -8.92 -9.30 0.94
C PHE A 122 -7.47 -9.11 0.47
N CYS A 123 -7.25 -8.21 -0.49
CA CYS A 123 -5.91 -7.97 -1.01
C CYS A 123 -5.04 -7.19 -0.02
N GLY A 124 -4.02 -7.84 0.54
CA GLY A 124 -3.13 -7.21 1.54
C GLY A 124 -2.35 -5.99 1.03
N VAL A 125 -2.19 -5.80 -0.29
CA VAL A 125 -1.56 -4.55 -0.77
C VAL A 125 -2.42 -3.33 -0.49
N MET A 126 -3.74 -3.49 -0.34
CA MET A 126 -4.64 -2.40 0.05
C MET A 126 -4.37 -1.96 1.49
N THR A 127 -4.13 -2.89 2.43
CA THR A 127 -3.74 -2.52 3.80
C THR A 127 -2.38 -1.83 3.84
N ALA A 128 -1.45 -2.22 2.95
CA ALA A 128 -0.18 -1.52 2.79
C ALA A 128 -0.37 -0.09 2.25
N GLY A 129 -1.24 0.13 1.26
CA GLY A 129 -1.59 1.48 0.79
C GLY A 129 -2.26 2.34 1.86
N MET A 130 -3.07 1.73 2.74
CA MET A 130 -3.64 2.43 3.90
C MET A 130 -2.55 2.88 4.88
N GLY A 131 -1.46 2.10 5.01
CA GLY A 131 -0.26 2.53 5.72
C GLY A 131 0.47 3.68 5.02
N VAL A 132 0.60 3.61 3.70
CA VAL A 132 1.25 4.68 2.90
C VAL A 132 0.52 6.01 3.08
N SER A 133 -0.81 6.03 3.07
CA SER A 133 -1.57 7.28 3.22
C SER A 133 -1.30 7.94 4.58
N ALA A 134 -1.23 7.16 5.66
CA ALA A 134 -0.79 7.63 6.98
C ALA A 134 0.65 8.20 6.94
N GLY A 135 1.56 7.51 6.26
CA GLY A 135 2.94 7.95 6.07
C GLY A 135 3.05 9.25 5.26
N LEU A 136 2.26 9.42 4.20
CA LEU A 136 2.21 10.65 3.39
C LEU A 136 1.73 11.84 4.21
N THR A 137 0.66 11.66 4.99
CA THR A 137 0.14 12.70 5.88
C THR A 137 1.15 13.06 6.97
N PHE A 138 1.82 12.07 7.56
CA PHE A 138 2.91 12.30 8.51
C PHE A 138 4.07 13.10 7.88
N LEU A 139 4.55 12.69 6.70
CA LEU A 139 5.63 13.39 5.98
C LEU A 139 5.26 14.82 5.58
N SER A 140 3.97 15.12 5.49
CA SER A 140 3.45 16.46 5.22
C SER A 140 3.18 17.28 6.48
N ASN A 141 3.69 16.83 7.64
CA ASN A 141 3.49 17.42 8.96
C ASN A 141 2.03 17.45 9.43
N GLY A 142 1.21 16.50 8.96
CA GLY A 142 -0.16 16.35 9.42
C GLY A 142 -0.24 15.91 10.89
N THR A 143 -1.28 16.35 11.56
CA THR A 143 -1.67 15.99 12.92
C THR A 143 -2.10 14.53 13.00
N LEU A 144 -2.17 13.99 14.23
CA LEU A 144 -2.73 12.65 14.46
C LEU A 144 -4.15 12.54 13.90
N GLN A 145 -4.98 13.56 14.09
CA GLN A 145 -6.35 13.58 13.57
C GLN A 145 -6.37 13.48 12.05
N GLU A 146 -5.55 14.28 11.34
CA GLU A 146 -5.47 14.20 9.87
C GLU A 146 -4.97 12.83 9.40
N ILE A 147 -4.07 12.18 10.15
CA ILE A 147 -3.63 10.81 9.85
C ILE A 147 -4.80 9.83 9.99
N GLU A 148 -5.57 9.90 11.08
CA GLU A 148 -6.74 9.05 11.32
C GLU A 148 -7.79 9.24 10.23
N GLU A 149 -8.11 10.49 9.89
CA GLU A 149 -9.05 10.85 8.81
C GLU A 149 -8.54 10.37 7.44
N THR A 150 -7.23 10.44 7.19
CA THR A 150 -6.63 9.94 5.95
C THR A 150 -6.79 8.43 5.83
N VAL A 151 -6.58 7.69 6.92
CA VAL A 151 -6.79 6.23 6.97
C VAL A 151 -8.26 5.88 6.76
N GLN A 152 -9.19 6.65 7.34
CA GLN A 152 -10.62 6.46 7.09
C GLN A 152 -10.98 6.70 5.62
N ASN A 153 -10.47 7.77 5.01
CA ASN A 153 -10.72 8.10 3.60
C ASN A 153 -10.35 6.95 2.66
N ILE A 154 -9.13 6.41 2.81
CA ILE A 154 -8.67 5.31 1.95
C ILE A 154 -9.41 3.99 2.25
N ILE A 155 -9.82 3.74 3.50
CA ILE A 155 -10.69 2.59 3.82
C ILE A 155 -12.02 2.73 3.07
N GLY A 156 -12.58 3.93 2.97
CA GLY A 156 -13.80 4.17 2.19
C GLY A 156 -13.65 3.87 0.70
N ASP A 157 -12.45 4.05 0.15
CA ASP A 157 -12.16 3.93 -1.28
C ASP A 157 -11.89 2.47 -1.72
N ILE A 158 -10.87 1.82 -1.13
CA ILE A 158 -10.29 0.58 -1.68
C ILE A 158 -10.58 -0.70 -0.90
N SER A 159 -11.65 -0.72 -0.08
CA SER A 159 -12.03 -1.88 0.76
C SER A 159 -12.62 -3.08 0.00
N GLY A 160 -12.67 -3.06 -1.34
CA GLY A 160 -13.31 -4.10 -2.15
C GLY A 160 -12.37 -4.97 -2.99
N VAL A 161 -11.06 -4.70 -2.99
CA VAL A 161 -10.14 -5.43 -3.90
C VAL A 161 -9.75 -6.78 -3.31
N PHE A 162 -10.03 -7.85 -4.05
CA PHE A 162 -9.72 -9.21 -3.61
C PHE A 162 -8.32 -9.71 -4.04
N CYS A 163 -7.82 -10.70 -3.33
CA CYS A 163 -6.59 -11.43 -3.58
C CYS A 163 -6.90 -12.74 -4.28
N ASP A 164 -6.34 -12.94 -5.47
CA ASP A 164 -6.41 -14.20 -6.22
C ASP A 164 -5.03 -14.86 -6.34
N GLY A 165 -4.11 -14.55 -5.42
CA GLY A 165 -2.75 -15.10 -5.38
C GLY A 165 -1.68 -14.20 -5.99
N ALA A 166 -0.43 -14.60 -5.78
CA ALA A 166 0.75 -13.84 -6.21
C ALA A 166 0.97 -14.02 -7.73
N LYS A 167 0.69 -12.97 -8.50
CA LYS A 167 0.77 -12.95 -9.98
C LYS A 167 1.32 -11.60 -10.47
N PRO A 168 1.78 -11.48 -11.73
CA PRO A 168 2.16 -10.19 -12.31
C PRO A 168 1.09 -9.09 -12.21
N THR A 169 -0.19 -9.46 -12.12
CA THR A 169 -1.31 -8.52 -11.88
C THR A 169 -1.28 -7.84 -10.52
N CYS A 170 -0.43 -8.27 -9.56
CA CYS A 170 -0.25 -7.52 -8.31
C CYS A 170 0.25 -6.09 -8.55
N ALA A 171 1.08 -5.87 -9.58
CA ALA A 171 1.60 -4.55 -9.89
C ALA A 171 0.50 -3.53 -10.23
N THR A 172 -0.59 -3.96 -10.89
CA THR A 172 -1.73 -3.08 -11.18
C THR A 172 -2.51 -2.72 -9.92
N LYS A 173 -2.76 -3.70 -9.04
CA LYS A 173 -3.44 -3.49 -7.75
C LYS A 173 -2.64 -2.55 -6.84
N ILE A 174 -1.31 -2.65 -6.85
CA ILE A 174 -0.42 -1.74 -6.12
C ILE A 174 -0.52 -0.33 -6.68
N ALA A 175 -0.47 -0.16 -8.00
CA ALA A 175 -0.63 1.16 -8.61
C ALA A 175 -1.94 1.84 -8.19
N SER A 176 -3.06 1.11 -8.23
CA SER A 176 -4.37 1.61 -7.76
C SER A 176 -4.37 1.93 -6.27
N SER A 177 -3.75 1.09 -5.45
CA SER A 177 -3.65 1.31 -4.01
C SER A 177 -2.85 2.57 -3.65
N ILE A 178 -1.76 2.85 -4.38
CA ILE A 178 -0.99 4.09 -4.19
C ILE A 178 -1.75 5.30 -4.70
N ASP A 179 -2.50 5.17 -5.80
CA ASP A 179 -3.36 6.24 -6.31
C ASP A 179 -4.37 6.68 -5.25
N ALA A 180 -5.09 5.72 -4.66
CA ALA A 180 -6.02 5.95 -3.56
C ALA A 180 -5.34 6.54 -2.31
N ALA A 181 -4.10 6.13 -2.00
CA ALA A 181 -3.36 6.65 -0.86
C ALA A 181 -3.03 8.15 -0.98
N PHE A 182 -2.58 8.58 -2.16
CA PHE A 182 -2.35 9.99 -2.44
C PHE A 182 -3.66 10.79 -2.49
N GLN A 183 -4.71 10.22 -3.10
CA GLN A 183 -6.03 10.85 -3.13
C GLN A 183 -6.57 11.08 -1.73
N ALA A 184 -6.53 10.08 -0.85
CA ALA A 184 -6.98 10.21 0.53
C ALA A 184 -6.19 11.28 1.30
N HIS A 185 -4.86 11.30 1.13
CA HIS A 185 -3.99 12.31 1.73
C HIS A 185 -4.36 13.74 1.29
N TYR A 186 -4.51 13.97 -0.01
CA TYR A 186 -4.85 15.30 -0.52
C TYR A 186 -6.27 15.74 -0.20
N LEU A 187 -7.23 14.80 -0.15
CA LEU A 187 -8.59 15.10 0.31
C LEU A 187 -8.57 15.67 1.74
N VAL A 188 -7.87 15.03 2.66
CA VAL A 188 -7.75 15.54 4.05
C VAL A 188 -7.03 16.88 4.09
N LYS A 189 -5.97 17.05 3.30
CA LYS A 189 -5.26 18.35 3.18
C LYS A 189 -6.19 19.49 2.72
N ASP A 190 -7.18 19.17 1.89
CA ASP A 190 -8.22 20.09 1.44
C ASP A 190 -9.45 20.14 2.36
N ASN A 191 -9.36 19.58 3.58
CA ASN A 191 -10.44 19.48 4.57
C ASN A 191 -11.67 18.70 4.09
N ASN A 192 -11.46 17.68 3.26
CA ASN A 192 -12.49 16.76 2.81
C ASN A 192 -12.31 15.39 3.48
N MET A 193 -13.23 15.07 4.40
CA MET A 193 -13.21 13.83 5.16
C MET A 193 -14.49 13.04 4.93
N ILE A 194 -14.35 11.72 4.76
CA ILE A 194 -15.46 10.79 4.77
C ILE A 194 -16.03 10.75 6.19
N ASN A 195 -17.34 10.97 6.32
CA ASN A 195 -18.03 10.95 7.62
C ASN A 195 -18.82 9.64 7.83
N SER A 196 -19.45 9.47 8.99
CA SER A 196 -20.22 8.26 9.32
C SER A 196 -21.37 7.95 8.38
N ASP A 197 -21.87 8.94 7.67
CA ASP A 197 -23.04 8.77 6.79
C ASP A 197 -22.64 8.19 5.44
N MET A 198 -21.34 7.98 5.22
CA MET A 198 -20.74 7.52 3.97
C MET A 198 -20.24 6.06 4.07
N GLY A 199 -21.14 5.15 4.44
CA GLY A 199 -20.95 3.70 4.29
C GLY A 199 -20.34 2.99 5.51
N ILE A 200 -19.25 2.25 5.33
CA ILE A 200 -18.67 1.40 6.39
C ILE A 200 -17.79 2.18 7.38
N ILE A 201 -17.64 3.49 7.18
CA ILE A 201 -16.82 4.39 7.99
C ILE A 201 -17.56 4.75 9.26
N SER A 202 -16.87 4.70 10.40
CA SER A 202 -17.42 5.08 11.70
C SER A 202 -16.99 6.49 12.07
N ALA A 203 -17.95 7.34 12.44
CA ALA A 203 -17.65 8.73 12.83
C ALA A 203 -16.63 8.79 13.96
N HIS A 204 -15.62 9.63 13.78
CA HIS A 204 -14.62 10.01 14.79
C HIS A 204 -13.91 8.82 15.47
N ASN A 205 -13.85 7.66 14.79
CA ASN A 205 -13.24 6.46 15.33
C ASN A 205 -12.66 5.59 14.21
N VAL A 206 -11.38 5.84 13.89
CA VAL A 206 -10.61 5.04 12.93
C VAL A 206 -10.56 3.57 13.37
N GLU A 207 -10.43 3.29 14.66
CA GLU A 207 -10.37 1.93 15.20
C GLU A 207 -11.64 1.12 14.92
N GLN A 208 -12.82 1.74 15.03
CA GLN A 208 -14.07 1.08 14.69
C GLN A 208 -14.17 0.83 13.17
N THR A 209 -13.68 1.77 12.36
CA THR A 209 -13.61 1.61 10.91
C THR A 209 -12.69 0.46 10.52
N ILE A 210 -11.53 0.33 11.18
CA ILE A 210 -10.59 -0.78 11.04
C ILE A 210 -11.23 -2.12 11.46
N ARG A 211 -12.00 -2.14 12.54
CA ARG A 211 -12.76 -3.35 12.95
C ARG A 211 -13.82 -3.73 11.92
N ASN A 212 -14.52 -2.75 11.33
CA ASN A 212 -15.55 -3.00 10.31
C ASN A 212 -14.95 -3.67 9.06
N ILE A 213 -13.85 -3.13 8.52
CA ILE A 213 -13.16 -3.74 7.39
C ILE A 213 -12.52 -5.08 7.77
N GLY A 214 -12.04 -5.22 9.02
CA GLY A 214 -11.58 -6.49 9.58
C GLY A 214 -12.63 -7.58 9.51
N LYS A 215 -13.88 -7.28 9.91
CA LYS A 215 -15.01 -8.21 9.79
C LYS A 215 -15.30 -8.59 8.34
N ILE A 216 -15.25 -7.64 7.41
CA ILE A 216 -15.46 -7.93 5.98
C ILE A 216 -14.35 -8.84 5.45
N GLY A 217 -13.09 -8.48 5.67
CA GLY A 217 -11.95 -9.23 5.16
C GLY A 217 -11.79 -10.60 5.82
N GLY A 218 -11.97 -10.70 7.14
CA GLY A 218 -11.72 -11.91 7.93
C GLY A 218 -12.90 -12.88 8.02
N GLU A 219 -14.14 -12.41 7.88
CA GLU A 219 -15.35 -13.24 7.98
C GLU A 219 -16.19 -13.18 6.69
N ALA A 220 -16.51 -11.95 6.26
CA ALA A 220 -17.25 -11.60 5.05
C ALA A 220 -16.84 -12.40 3.81
N MET A 221 -15.55 -12.33 3.53
CA MET A 221 -14.96 -12.77 2.27
C MET A 221 -14.61 -14.27 2.24
N ASN A 222 -14.98 -15.08 3.24
CA ASN A 222 -14.71 -16.52 3.21
C ASN A 222 -15.38 -17.21 2.01
N ASN A 223 -16.63 -16.86 1.70
CA ASN A 223 -17.32 -17.36 0.50
C ASN A 223 -16.70 -16.81 -0.80
N THR A 224 -16.12 -15.61 -0.76
CA THR A 224 -15.39 -15.03 -1.89
C THR A 224 -14.11 -15.81 -2.16
N ASP A 225 -13.37 -16.17 -1.12
CA ASP A 225 -12.16 -16.99 -1.21
C ASP A 225 -12.45 -18.36 -1.84
N GLN A 226 -13.51 -19.03 -1.40
CA GLN A 226 -13.95 -20.30 -1.99
C GLN A 226 -14.30 -20.14 -3.48
N ALA A 227 -15.07 -19.10 -3.84
CA ALA A 227 -15.43 -18.84 -5.23
C ALA A 227 -14.20 -18.58 -6.12
N ILE A 228 -13.21 -17.83 -5.60
CA ILE A 228 -11.92 -17.61 -6.29
C ILE A 228 -11.20 -18.95 -6.51
N CYS A 229 -11.11 -19.78 -5.48
CA CYS A 229 -10.49 -21.10 -5.57
C CYS A 229 -11.19 -21.98 -6.61
N ASP A 230 -12.52 -22.01 -6.62
CA ASP A 230 -13.31 -22.80 -7.58
C ASP A 230 -13.08 -22.34 -9.02
N ILE A 231 -13.01 -21.03 -9.26
CA ILE A 231 -12.70 -20.46 -10.59
C ILE A 231 -11.28 -20.85 -11.01
N MET A 232 -10.32 -20.77 -10.09
CA MET A 232 -8.92 -21.12 -10.38
C MET A 232 -8.73 -22.61 -10.62
N ALA A 233 -9.42 -23.47 -9.88
CA ALA A 233 -9.36 -24.92 -10.02
C ALA A 233 -9.99 -25.42 -11.33
N LYS A 234 -10.97 -24.71 -11.88
CA LYS A 234 -11.60 -25.02 -13.18
C LYS A 234 -10.77 -24.60 -14.40
N ARG A 235 -9.62 -23.93 -14.22
CA ARG A 235 -8.72 -23.53 -15.31
C ARG A 235 -7.70 -24.62 -15.68
N ILE A 236 -7.90 -25.84 -15.21
CA ILE A 236 -7.13 -27.04 -15.58
C ILE A 236 -7.79 -27.70 -16.78
#